data_AF-N0B4V1-F1
#
_entry.id   AF-N0B4V1-F1
#
_cell.length_a   1.000
_cell.length_b   1.000
_cell.length_c   1.000
_cell.angle_alpha   90.00
_cell.angle_beta   90.00
_cell.angle_gamma   90.00
#
_symmetry.space_group_name_H-M   'P 1'
#
loop_
_entity.id
_entity.type
_entity.pdbx_description
1 polymer ?
#
loop_
_entity_poly.entity_id
_entity_poly.type
_entity_poly.pdbx_seq_one_letter_code
_entity_poly.pdbx_strand_id
1 'polypeptide(L)'
;MLGAGMAVIQPTVAAENAAEIICTNPKDDPPGPDTTVACYSDTGCALAETLGAEPIRDYDVGSAPFALARGKISAIIATSKDLIETAEANGAKCRPTEK
;
A
#
# COMPACT_ATOMS: atom_id res chain seq x y z
N MET A 1 -20.50 46.53 -24.93
CA MET A 1 -20.72 45.08 -25.09
C MET A 1 -19.69 44.37 -24.22
N LEU A 2 -20.16 43.69 -23.17
CA LEU A 2 -19.33 42.92 -22.23
C LEU A 2 -18.91 41.60 -22.90
N GLY A 3 -17.62 41.25 -22.81
CA GLY A 3 -17.12 39.92 -23.16
C GLY A 3 -16.32 39.36 -21.99
N ALA A 4 -16.99 38.72 -21.04
CA ALA A 4 -16.35 38.00 -19.95
C ALA A 4 -15.83 36.65 -20.47
N GLY A 5 -14.51 36.46 -20.48
CA GLY A 5 -13.87 35.18 -20.78
C GLY A 5 -14.14 34.18 -19.65
N MET A 6 -14.75 33.05 -19.99
CA MET A 6 -15.07 32.00 -19.03
C MET A 6 -13.80 31.26 -18.60
N ALA A 7 -13.47 31.34 -17.31
CA ALA A 7 -12.48 30.47 -16.69
C ALA A 7 -13.03 29.04 -16.69
N VAL A 8 -12.32 28.12 -17.34
CA VAL A 8 -12.62 26.68 -17.31
C VAL A 8 -12.28 26.17 -15.92
N ILE A 9 -13.31 25.90 -15.12
CA ILE A 9 -13.19 25.24 -13.82
C ILE A 9 -13.06 23.74 -14.12
N GLN A 10 -11.84 23.21 -14.08
CA GLN A 10 -11.64 21.76 -14.13
C GLN A 10 -12.18 21.15 -12.82
N PRO A 11 -12.97 20.07 -12.87
CA PRO A 11 -13.30 19.34 -11.66
C PRO A 11 -12.02 18.70 -11.15
N THR A 12 -11.47 19.22 -10.05
CA THR A 12 -10.53 18.49 -9.21
C THR A 12 -11.26 17.23 -8.74
N VAL A 13 -10.95 16.10 -9.37
CA VAL A 13 -11.24 14.78 -8.80
C VAL A 13 -10.54 14.78 -7.45
N ALA A 14 -11.31 14.90 -6.38
CA ALA A 14 -10.83 14.54 -5.07
C ALA A 14 -10.45 13.07 -5.19
N ALA A 15 -9.14 12.80 -5.27
CA ALA A 15 -8.64 11.46 -5.06
C ALA A 15 -9.13 11.08 -3.66
N GLU A 16 -10.17 10.24 -3.60
CA GLU A 16 -10.47 9.48 -2.40
C GLU A 16 -9.14 8.86 -2.01
N ASN A 17 -8.54 9.36 -0.93
CA ASN A 17 -7.35 8.77 -0.37
C ASN A 17 -7.81 7.42 0.16
N ALA A 18 -7.82 6.41 -0.71
CA ALA A 18 -8.06 5.04 -0.33
C ALA A 18 -7.11 4.76 0.84
N ALA A 19 -7.66 4.37 1.98
CA ALA A 19 -6.85 4.12 3.16
C ALA A 19 -5.84 3.02 2.82
N GLU A 20 -4.57 3.26 3.15
CA GLU A 20 -3.54 2.24 3.01
C GLU A 20 -3.93 1.04 3.89
N ILE A 21 -3.79 -0.16 3.33
CA ILE A 21 -4.01 -1.41 4.03
C ILE A 21 -2.64 -2.07 4.19
N ILE A 22 -2.31 -2.45 5.42
CA ILE A 22 -1.13 -3.27 5.70
C ILE A 22 -1.55 -4.74 5.87
N CYS A 23 -0.90 -5.61 5.11
CA CYS A 23 -1.06 -7.05 5.17
C CYS A 23 0.23 -7.70 5.70
N THR A 24 0.13 -8.48 6.78
CA THR A 24 1.25 -9.23 7.37
C THR A 24 0.95 -10.72 7.40
N ASN A 25 1.98 -11.57 7.40
CA ASN A 25 1.80 -12.99 7.67
C ASN A 25 1.78 -13.21 9.19
N PRO A 26 0.69 -13.71 9.80
CA PRO A 26 0.60 -13.88 11.26
C PRO A 26 1.55 -14.96 11.81
N LYS A 27 2.22 -15.72 10.94
CA LYS A 27 3.20 -16.74 11.31
C LYS A 27 4.63 -16.19 11.40
N ASP A 28 4.87 -15.01 10.83
CA ASP A 28 6.18 -14.37 10.77
C ASP A 28 6.23 -13.19 11.73
N ASP A 29 7.44 -12.69 12.00
CA ASP A 29 7.63 -11.49 12.81
C ASP A 29 7.03 -10.26 12.14
N PRO A 30 6.53 -9.28 12.93
CA PRO A 30 6.03 -8.02 12.37
C PRO A 30 7.16 -7.26 11.66
N PRO A 31 6.81 -6.36 10.71
CA PRO A 31 7.79 -5.48 10.07
C PRO A 31 8.64 -4.72 11.09
N GLY A 32 9.94 -4.66 10.83
CA GLY A 32 10.92 -4.07 11.73
C GLY A 32 12.29 -3.90 11.08
N PRO A 33 13.32 -3.60 11.89
CA PRO A 33 14.70 -3.56 11.42
C PRO A 33 15.08 -4.85 10.69
N ASP A 34 15.87 -4.72 9.63
CA ASP A 34 16.34 -5.83 8.78
C ASP A 34 15.26 -6.59 7.99
N THR A 35 14.02 -6.10 7.98
CA THR A 35 12.94 -6.65 7.13
C THR A 35 12.63 -5.72 5.96
N THR A 36 12.00 -6.28 4.92
CA THR A 36 11.56 -5.52 3.75
C THR A 36 10.03 -5.52 3.62
N VAL A 37 9.46 -4.40 3.19
CA VAL A 37 8.01 -4.23 2.99
C VAL A 37 7.72 -3.77 1.58
N ALA A 38 6.82 -4.47 0.87
CA ALA A 38 6.37 -4.04 -0.45
C ALA A 38 5.38 -2.88 -0.32
N CYS A 39 5.58 -1.80 -1.07
CA CYS A 39 4.72 -0.61 -1.05
C CYS A 39 4.42 -0.09 -2.48
N TYR A 40 3.24 0.51 -2.67
CA TYR A 40 2.71 0.92 -3.98
C TYR A 40 2.25 2.38 -4.04
N SER A 41 2.56 3.15 -3.01
CA SER A 41 2.28 4.58 -2.92
C SER A 41 3.37 5.25 -2.08
N ASP A 42 3.51 6.57 -2.23
CA ASP A 42 4.44 7.35 -1.40
C ASP A 42 4.10 7.22 0.09
N THR A 43 2.82 7.31 0.43
CA THR A 43 2.32 7.14 1.81
C THR A 43 2.63 5.76 2.36
N GLY A 44 2.42 4.70 1.56
CA GLY A 44 2.68 3.33 1.98
C GLY A 44 4.17 3.04 2.19
N CYS A 45 5.05 3.59 1.34
CA CYS A 45 6.49 3.45 1.52
C CYS A 45 6.99 4.24 2.74
N ALA A 46 6.49 5.46 2.96
CA ALA A 46 6.80 6.20 4.17
C ALA A 46 6.37 5.44 5.43
N LEU A 47 5.18 4.80 5.40
CA LEU A 47 4.74 3.96 6.51
C LEU A 47 5.70 2.79 6.76
N ALA A 48 6.19 2.11 5.73
CA ALA A 48 7.20 1.06 5.88
C ALA A 48 8.47 1.55 6.60
N GLU A 49 8.95 2.75 6.25
CA GLU A 49 10.10 3.38 6.92
C GLU A 49 9.81 3.68 8.40
N THR A 50 8.61 4.15 8.74
CA THR A 50 8.22 4.38 10.16
C THR A 50 8.15 3.10 10.98
N LEU A 51 7.92 1.95 10.33
CA LEU A 51 7.99 0.63 10.95
C LEU A 51 9.43 0.15 11.13
N GLY A 52 10.42 0.88 10.61
CA GLY A 52 11.84 0.52 10.65
C GLY A 52 12.24 -0.50 9.59
N ALA A 53 11.35 -0.80 8.63
CA ALA A 53 11.61 -1.73 7.53
C ALA A 53 12.13 -1.01 6.28
N GLU A 54 12.82 -1.75 5.41
CA GLU A 54 13.24 -1.26 4.10
C GLU A 54 12.07 -1.32 3.09
N PRO A 55 11.63 -0.19 2.52
CA PRO A 55 10.57 -0.18 1.53
C PRO A 55 11.05 -0.71 0.18
N ILE A 56 10.31 -1.66 -0.40
CA ILE A 56 10.46 -2.06 -1.80
C ILE A 56 9.29 -1.47 -2.60
N ARG A 57 9.59 -0.38 -3.31
CA ARG A 57 8.61 0.30 -4.16
C ARG A 57 8.26 -0.53 -5.39
N ASP A 58 6.98 -0.57 -5.72
CA ASP A 58 6.43 -1.19 -6.92
C ASP A 58 6.87 -2.65 -7.10
N TYR A 59 6.87 -3.41 -6.00
CA TYR A 59 7.09 -4.85 -6.04
C TYR A 59 6.11 -5.52 -7.01
N ASP A 60 6.51 -6.58 -7.70
CA ASP A 60 5.60 -7.28 -8.63
C ASP A 60 4.30 -7.73 -7.94
N VAL A 61 3.16 -7.18 -8.37
CA VAL A 61 1.84 -7.40 -7.77
C VAL A 61 1.41 -8.86 -7.81
N GLY A 62 1.82 -9.61 -8.84
CA GLY A 62 1.51 -11.03 -8.97
C GLY A 62 2.29 -11.91 -8.00
N SER A 63 3.48 -11.47 -7.60
CA SER A 63 4.41 -12.22 -6.75
C SER A 63 4.36 -11.80 -5.28
N ALA A 64 3.94 -10.57 -4.96
CA ALA A 64 3.96 -10.03 -3.60
C ALA A 64 3.20 -10.90 -2.58
N PRO A 65 1.96 -11.38 -2.84
CA PRO A 65 1.24 -12.26 -1.91
C PRO A 65 2.00 -13.54 -1.56
N PHE A 66 2.68 -14.13 -2.54
CA PHE A 66 3.47 -15.35 -2.35
C PHE A 66 4.80 -15.08 -1.66
N ALA A 67 5.41 -13.91 -1.90
CA ALA A 67 6.60 -13.47 -1.19
C ALA A 67 6.29 -13.29 0.31
N LEU A 68 5.16 -12.66 0.63
CA LEU A 68 4.67 -12.48 1.99
C LEU A 68 4.38 -13.84 2.67
N ALA A 69 3.63 -14.72 2.01
CA ALA A 69 3.30 -16.03 2.57
C ALA A 69 4.51 -16.95 2.85
N ARG A 70 5.66 -16.64 2.22
CA ARG A 70 6.92 -17.38 2.36
C ARG A 70 7.94 -16.65 3.25
N GLY A 71 7.57 -15.54 3.89
CA GLY A 71 8.46 -14.75 4.74
C GLY A 71 9.60 -14.06 3.99
N LYS A 72 9.50 -13.87 2.67
CA LYS A 72 10.52 -13.13 1.88
C LYS A 72 10.41 -11.62 2.06
N ILE A 73 9.21 -11.14 2.36
CA ILE A 73 8.91 -9.77 2.76
C ILE A 73 8.03 -9.85 4.01
N SER A 74 8.15 -8.88 4.92
CA SER A 74 7.41 -8.89 6.19
C SER A 74 6.00 -8.31 6.09
N ALA A 75 5.76 -7.44 5.08
CA ALA A 75 4.43 -6.91 4.80
C ALA A 75 4.24 -6.46 3.35
N ILE A 76 2.97 -6.25 3.00
CA ILE A 76 2.50 -5.53 1.82
C ILE A 76 1.69 -4.33 2.31
N ILE A 77 1.96 -3.12 1.82
CA ILE A 77 1.16 -1.91 2.06
C ILE A 77 0.61 -1.41 0.74
N ALA A 78 -0.71 -1.46 0.57
CA ALA A 78 -1.36 -1.10 -0.69
C ALA A 78 -2.81 -0.63 -0.48
N THR A 79 -3.34 0.02 -1.51
CA THR A 79 -4.77 0.35 -1.66
C THR A 79 -5.49 -0.55 -2.67
N SER A 80 -4.75 -1.34 -3.45
CA SER A 80 -5.30 -2.23 -4.48
C SER A 80 -6.09 -3.38 -3.85
N LYS A 81 -7.40 -3.40 -4.11
CA LYS A 81 -8.32 -4.42 -3.60
C LYS A 81 -7.90 -5.83 -4.01
N ASP A 82 -7.57 -6.05 -5.28
CA ASP A 82 -7.21 -7.37 -5.81
C ASP A 82 -5.94 -7.93 -5.14
N LEU A 83 -4.97 -7.05 -4.88
CA LEU A 83 -3.73 -7.42 -4.19
C LEU A 83 -4.01 -7.81 -2.74
N ILE A 84 -4.85 -7.04 -2.04
CA ILE A 84 -5.26 -7.29 -0.65
C ILE A 84 -5.99 -8.63 -0.55
N GLU A 85 -7.02 -8.86 -1.39
CA GLU A 85 -7.78 -10.11 -1.39
C GLU A 85 -6.88 -11.32 -1.69
N THR A 86 -5.92 -11.17 -2.61
CA THR A 86 -4.96 -12.24 -2.92
C THR A 86 -4.01 -12.50 -1.74
N ALA A 87 -3.56 -11.47 -1.02
CA ALA A 87 -2.75 -11.63 0.18
C ALA A 87 -3.50 -12.38 1.28
N GLU A 88 -4.76 -12.03 1.54
CA GLU A 88 -5.62 -12.71 2.51
C GLU A 88 -5.88 -14.18 2.13
N ALA A 89 -6.13 -14.45 0.83
CA ALA A 89 -6.29 -15.81 0.32
C ALA A 89 -5.03 -16.67 0.54
N ASN A 90 -3.85 -16.04 0.59
CA ASN A 90 -2.58 -16.68 0.91
C ASN A 90 -2.25 -16.72 2.42
N GLY A 91 -3.20 -16.34 3.27
CA GLY A 91 -3.09 -16.45 4.73
C GLY A 91 -2.59 -15.20 5.45
N ALA A 92 -2.43 -14.07 4.74
CA ALA A 92 -2.11 -12.80 5.37
C ALA A 92 -3.29 -12.28 6.22
N LYS A 93 -2.97 -11.41 7.18
CA LYS A 93 -3.92 -10.59 7.91
C LYS A 93 -3.78 -9.15 7.47
N CYS A 94 -4.82 -8.62 6.84
CA CYS A 94 -4.87 -7.27 6.34
C CYS A 94 -5.71 -6.38 7.26
N ARG A 95 -5.24 -5.16 7.50
CA ARG A 95 -5.96 -4.15 8.29
C ARG A 95 -5.68 -2.75 7.76
N PRO A 96 -6.62 -1.81 7.93
CA PRO A 96 -6.34 -0.40 7.67
C PRO A 96 -5.15 0.08 8.51
N THR A 97 -4.30 0.89 7.91
CA THR A 97 -3.25 1.59 8.64
C THR A 97 -3.91 2.77 9.33
N GLU A 98 -3.87 2.80 10.67
CA GLU A 98 -4.35 3.96 11.41
C GLU A 98 -3.54 5.20 11.01
N LYS A 99 -4.20 6.36 10.97
CA LYS A 99 -3.58 7.65 10.64
C LYS A 99 -2.75 8.18 11.80
#